data_AF-A0A352JS97-F1
#
_entry.id   AF-A0A352JS97-F1
#
_cell.length_a   1.000
_cell.length_b   1.000
_cell.length_c   1.000
_cell.angle_alpha   90.00
_cell.angle_beta   90.00
_cell.angle_gamma   90.00
#
_symmetry.space_group_name_H-M   'P 1'
#
loop_
_entity.id
_entity.type
_entity.pdbx_description
1 polymer ?
#
loop_
_entity_poly.entity_id
_entity_poly.type
_entity_poly.pdbx_seq_one_letter_code
_entity_poly.pdbx_strand_id
1 'polypeptide(L)'
;MEKKSFVVILLVFVFTFAACRVISYYRAPVGRKVMIAQLPLTKGAWVGQTITVAPEVMEMLSPDQLFSASYVGPSGNQVQLFIDYFSPENTTGAIHSPRNCLPGAGWIIVGSEPRIIEAAGRRIFAIRMNLVLGQSRQVMDFWYITRFGETANDYRLKFNTMISSLTLRPTDKAFIRFVSKHDPQSIAALEDFERLFIDDIYAHLPF
;
A
#
# COMPACT_ATOMS: atom_id res chain seq x y z
N MET A 1 33.78 40.49 -0.04
CA MET A 1 33.68 39.11 0.48
C MET A 1 35.09 38.57 0.61
N GLU A 2 35.51 38.09 1.78
CA GLU A 2 36.86 37.54 1.93
C GLU A 2 37.02 36.27 1.08
N LYS A 3 38.20 36.07 0.48
CA LYS A 3 38.53 34.90 -0.36
C LYS A 3 38.18 33.58 0.35
N LYS A 4 38.33 33.53 1.68
CA LYS A 4 37.96 32.38 2.52
C LYS A 4 36.45 32.12 2.56
N SER A 5 35.65 33.16 2.75
CA SER A 5 34.18 33.04 2.75
C SER A 5 33.64 32.57 1.40
N PHE A 6 34.22 33.03 0.30
CA PHE A 6 33.85 32.57 -1.05
C PHE A 6 34.10 31.08 -1.24
N VAL A 7 35.27 30.58 -0.82
CA VAL A 7 35.62 29.16 -0.95
C VAL A 7 34.69 28.28 -0.11
N VAL A 8 34.37 28.68 1.13
CA VAL A 8 33.44 27.92 2.00
C VAL A 8 32.05 27.84 1.36
N ILE A 9 31.53 28.97 0.87
CA ILE A 9 30.22 29.00 0.21
C ILE A 9 30.22 28.09 -1.02
N LEU A 10 31.25 28.17 -1.86
CA LEU A 10 31.37 27.33 -3.06
C LEU A 10 31.39 25.83 -2.71
N LEU A 11 32.15 25.43 -1.69
CA LEU A 11 32.20 24.03 -1.25
C LEU A 11 30.84 23.54 -0.76
N VAL A 12 30.10 24.35 0.00
CA VAL A 12 28.75 24.02 0.45
C VAL A 12 27.80 23.84 -0.74
N PHE A 13 27.87 24.72 -1.75
CA PHE A 13 27.05 24.59 -2.96
C PHE A 13 27.39 23.33 -3.75
N VAL A 14 28.66 23.03 -3.98
CA VAL A 14 29.10 21.83 -4.70
C VAL A 14 28.68 20.57 -3.96
N PHE A 15 28.88 20.53 -2.64
CA PHE A 15 28.46 19.41 -1.81
C PHE A 15 26.94 19.22 -1.85
N THR A 16 26.17 20.29 -1.66
CA THR A 16 24.70 20.24 -1.70
C THR A 16 24.20 19.78 -3.07
N PHE A 17 24.77 20.31 -4.16
CA PHE A 17 24.43 19.89 -5.51
C PHE A 17 24.73 18.41 -5.74
N ALA A 18 25.92 17.95 -5.36
CA ALA A 18 26.31 16.54 -5.46
C ALA A 18 25.36 15.64 -4.64
N ALA A 19 25.05 16.02 -3.40
CA ALA A 19 24.13 15.29 -2.54
C ALA A 19 22.72 15.19 -3.15
N CYS A 20 22.18 16.30 -3.66
CA CYS A 20 20.90 16.31 -4.37
C CYS A 20 20.93 15.40 -5.60
N ARG A 21 22.01 15.43 -6.39
CA ARG A 21 22.13 14.57 -7.57
C ARG A 21 22.15 13.10 -7.19
N VAL A 22 22.83 12.72 -6.12
CA VAL A 22 22.85 11.34 -5.61
C VAL A 22 21.45 10.95 -5.15
N ILE A 23 20.81 11.72 -4.27
CA ILE A 23 19.48 11.40 -3.71
C ILE A 23 18.42 11.32 -4.82
N SER A 24 18.42 12.25 -5.78
CA SER A 24 17.39 12.29 -6.82
C SER A 24 17.50 11.17 -7.85
N TYR A 25 18.68 10.58 -8.06
CA TYR A 25 18.91 9.61 -9.14
C TYR A 25 19.33 8.22 -8.67
N TYR A 26 19.86 8.08 -7.46
CA TYR A 26 20.16 6.79 -6.91
C TYR A 26 18.84 6.03 -6.66
N ARG A 27 18.78 4.79 -7.14
CA ARG A 27 17.69 3.86 -6.92
C ARG A 27 18.28 2.61 -6.30
N ALA A 28 18.01 2.43 -5.00
CA ALA A 28 18.49 1.26 -4.30
C ALA A 28 17.75 0.02 -4.83
N PRO A 29 18.46 -1.05 -5.20
CA PRO A 29 17.84 -2.24 -5.76
C PRO A 29 16.98 -2.96 -4.71
N VAL A 30 15.91 -3.61 -5.19
CA VAL A 30 15.07 -4.48 -4.37
C VAL A 30 15.60 -5.91 -4.43
N GLY A 31 15.91 -6.51 -3.28
CA GLY A 31 16.59 -7.81 -3.21
C GLY A 31 15.73 -9.03 -3.58
N ARG A 32 14.40 -8.87 -3.70
CA ARG A 32 13.47 -9.97 -3.98
C ARG A 32 12.46 -9.56 -5.06
N LYS A 33 12.18 -10.47 -5.99
CA LYS A 33 11.18 -10.24 -7.03
C LYS A 33 9.78 -10.19 -6.41
N VAL A 34 8.98 -9.22 -6.84
CA VAL A 34 7.56 -9.12 -6.46
C VAL A 34 6.75 -10.09 -7.30
N MET A 35 5.87 -10.85 -6.67
CA MET A 35 5.09 -11.92 -7.31
C MET A 35 3.61 -11.89 -6.88
N ILE A 36 3.06 -10.72 -6.54
CA ILE A 36 1.69 -10.60 -6.04
C ILE A 36 0.62 -11.09 -7.03
N ALA A 37 0.93 -11.11 -8.33
CA ALA A 37 0.06 -11.69 -9.36
C ALA A 37 -0.13 -13.22 -9.20
N GLN A 38 0.74 -13.89 -8.43
CA GLN A 38 0.71 -15.34 -8.18
C GLN A 38 -0.02 -15.71 -6.88
N LEU A 39 -0.66 -14.74 -6.21
CA LEU A 39 -1.43 -15.03 -5.02
C LEU A 39 -2.52 -16.08 -5.30
N PRO A 40 -2.71 -17.04 -4.38
CA PRO A 40 -3.58 -18.18 -4.63
C PRO A 40 -5.04 -17.74 -4.74
N LEU A 41 -5.69 -18.10 -5.85
CA LEU A 41 -7.14 -17.93 -6.00
C LEU A 41 -7.94 -18.94 -5.18
N THR A 42 -7.31 -19.93 -4.57
CA THR A 42 -7.96 -20.88 -3.68
C THR A 42 -7.14 -21.05 -2.42
N LYS A 43 -7.73 -20.79 -1.25
CA LYS A 43 -7.06 -20.98 0.04
C LYS A 43 -8.04 -21.43 1.11
N GLY A 44 -7.80 -22.61 1.68
CA GLY A 44 -8.78 -23.25 2.57
C GLY A 44 -10.11 -23.43 1.84
N ALA A 45 -11.19 -22.89 2.42
CA ALA A 45 -12.53 -22.92 1.83
C ALA A 45 -12.86 -21.68 0.97
N TRP A 46 -11.92 -20.75 0.80
CA TRP A 46 -12.13 -19.55 -0.02
C TRP A 46 -11.78 -19.81 -1.47
N VAL A 47 -12.67 -19.40 -2.37
CA VAL A 47 -12.49 -19.47 -3.82
C VAL A 47 -12.59 -18.07 -4.40
N GLY A 48 -11.57 -17.70 -5.17
CA GLY A 48 -11.33 -16.37 -5.69
C GLY A 48 -11.40 -16.30 -7.20
N GLN A 49 -11.76 -15.12 -7.69
CA GLN A 49 -11.70 -14.76 -9.09
C GLN A 49 -11.02 -13.40 -9.23
N THR A 50 -10.05 -13.31 -10.12
CA THR A 50 -9.37 -12.04 -10.43
C THR A 50 -10.38 -11.02 -10.97
N ILE A 51 -10.28 -9.79 -10.48
CA ILE A 51 -11.06 -8.65 -10.95
C ILE A 51 -10.18 -7.88 -11.94
N THR A 52 -10.71 -7.64 -13.14
CA THR A 52 -10.04 -6.75 -14.09
C THR A 52 -10.24 -5.30 -13.64
N VAL A 53 -9.14 -4.60 -13.40
CA VAL A 53 -9.15 -3.17 -13.08
C VAL A 53 -9.28 -2.39 -14.38
N ALA A 54 -10.16 -1.38 -14.39
CA ALA A 54 -10.41 -0.56 -15.56
C ALA A 54 -9.11 0.14 -16.03
N PRO A 55 -8.87 0.25 -17.35
CA PRO A 55 -7.66 0.87 -17.89
C PRO A 55 -7.37 2.27 -17.35
N GLU A 56 -8.42 3.08 -17.14
CA GLU A 56 -8.31 4.45 -16.63
C GLU A 56 -7.79 4.47 -15.18
N VAL A 57 -8.17 3.47 -14.38
CA VAL A 57 -7.68 3.31 -13.00
C VAL A 57 -6.23 2.82 -13.02
N MET A 58 -5.88 1.90 -13.93
CA MET A 58 -4.50 1.45 -14.11
C MET A 58 -3.57 2.59 -14.54
N GLU A 59 -4.03 3.45 -15.46
CA GLU A 59 -3.29 4.63 -15.92
C GLU A 59 -3.12 5.65 -14.77
N MET A 60 -4.20 5.93 -14.04
CA MET A 60 -4.16 6.87 -12.91
C MET A 60 -3.24 6.40 -11.78
N LEU A 61 -3.31 5.12 -11.39
CA LEU A 61 -2.49 4.58 -10.31
C LEU A 61 -1.05 4.30 -10.75
N SER A 62 -0.86 3.84 -11.98
CA SER A 62 0.44 3.45 -12.56
C SER A 62 1.33 2.56 -11.66
N PRO A 63 0.81 1.46 -11.07
CA PRO A 63 1.62 0.56 -10.25
C PRO A 63 2.51 -0.35 -11.10
N ASP A 64 3.66 -0.78 -10.57
CA ASP A 64 4.52 -1.76 -11.25
C ASP A 64 3.90 -3.16 -11.22
N GLN A 65 3.20 -3.50 -10.14
CA GLN A 65 2.40 -4.70 -10.03
C GLN A 65 1.09 -4.40 -9.32
N LEU A 66 0.04 -5.09 -9.75
CA LEU A 66 -1.28 -5.00 -9.16
C LEU A 66 -1.91 -6.40 -9.10
N PHE A 67 -2.56 -6.68 -7.98
CA PHE A 67 -3.40 -7.85 -7.81
C PHE A 67 -4.76 -7.39 -7.30
N SER A 68 -5.83 -7.81 -7.97
CA SER A 68 -7.19 -7.60 -7.50
C SER A 68 -8.02 -8.86 -7.71
N ALA A 69 -8.68 -9.33 -6.66
CA ALA A 69 -9.54 -10.50 -6.72
C ALA A 69 -10.70 -10.40 -5.73
N SER A 70 -11.82 -11.01 -6.09
CA SER A 70 -12.94 -11.24 -5.19
C SER A 70 -12.95 -12.69 -4.76
N TYR A 71 -13.01 -12.94 -3.45
CA TYR A 71 -13.11 -14.27 -2.86
C TYR A 71 -14.49 -14.48 -2.27
N VAL A 72 -15.00 -15.70 -2.40
CA VAL A 72 -16.24 -16.17 -1.79
C VAL A 72 -15.90 -17.27 -0.81
N GLY A 73 -16.35 -17.10 0.44
CA GLY A 73 -16.16 -18.04 1.52
C GLY A 73 -17.28 -19.09 1.57
N PRO A 74 -17.15 -20.11 2.44
CA PRO A 74 -18.09 -21.23 2.52
C PRO A 74 -19.53 -20.82 2.87
N SER A 75 -19.69 -19.72 3.61
CA SER A 75 -21.00 -19.17 4.00
C SER A 75 -21.56 -18.15 2.99
N GLY A 76 -20.94 -18.01 1.81
CA GLY A 76 -21.34 -17.04 0.78
C GLY A 76 -20.86 -15.61 1.01
N ASN A 77 -20.10 -15.35 2.09
CA ASN A 77 -19.50 -14.05 2.35
C ASN A 77 -18.46 -13.72 1.28
N GLN A 78 -18.37 -12.45 0.90
CA GLN A 78 -17.48 -11.99 -0.16
C GLN A 78 -16.44 -11.02 0.40
N VAL A 79 -15.17 -11.27 0.09
CA VAL A 79 -14.05 -10.37 0.43
C VAL A 79 -13.30 -10.01 -0.85
N GLN A 80 -13.12 -8.71 -1.09
CA GLN A 80 -12.28 -8.23 -2.18
C GLN A 80 -10.90 -7.90 -1.64
N LEU A 81 -9.86 -8.47 -2.23
CA LEU A 81 -8.47 -8.14 -1.97
C LEU A 81 -7.94 -7.30 -3.13
N PHE A 82 -7.29 -6.20 -2.79
CA PHE A 82 -6.58 -5.37 -3.75
C PHE A 82 -5.19 -5.03 -3.19
N ILE A 83 -4.17 -5.21 -4.00
CA ILE A 83 -2.77 -4.92 -3.68
C ILE A 83 -2.17 -4.20 -4.88
N ASP A 84 -1.50 -3.09 -4.61
CA ASP A 84 -0.60 -2.47 -5.57
C ASP A 84 0.82 -2.40 -4.99
N TYR A 85 1.81 -2.39 -5.87
CA TYR A 85 3.21 -2.27 -5.53
C TYR A 85 3.90 -1.28 -6.45
N PHE A 86 4.72 -0.43 -5.85
CA PHE A 86 5.54 0.57 -6.52
C PHE A 86 7.01 0.29 -6.23
N SER A 87 7.77 0.06 -7.29
CA SER A 87 9.22 -0.14 -7.24
C SER A 87 9.96 1.19 -6.97
N PRO A 88 11.24 1.16 -6.57
CA PRO A 88 12.03 2.39 -6.46
C PRO A 88 12.20 3.10 -7.82
N GLU A 89 12.20 2.35 -8.92
CA GLU A 89 12.33 2.86 -10.28
C GLU A 89 11.09 3.62 -10.76
N ASN A 90 9.92 3.37 -10.15
CA ASN A 90 8.67 4.00 -10.53
C ASN A 90 8.61 5.47 -10.07
N THR A 91 8.70 6.36 -11.05
CA THR A 91 8.67 7.82 -10.85
C THR A 91 7.32 8.46 -11.15
N THR A 92 6.38 7.71 -11.73
CA THR A 92 5.07 8.22 -12.17
C THR A 92 3.93 7.79 -11.25
N GLY A 93 4.05 6.60 -10.66
CA GLY A 93 3.07 6.01 -9.77
C GLY A 93 3.20 6.46 -8.32
N ALA A 94 2.06 6.70 -7.68
CA ALA A 94 1.98 7.00 -6.27
C ALA A 94 0.81 6.26 -5.63
N ILE A 95 0.98 5.86 -4.36
CA ILE A 95 -0.14 5.37 -3.58
C ILE A 95 -1.05 6.55 -3.28
N HIS A 96 -2.30 6.46 -3.71
CA HIS A 96 -3.33 7.43 -3.39
C HIS A 96 -4.10 6.98 -2.14
N SER A 97 -4.24 7.88 -1.17
CA SER A 97 -4.99 7.58 0.06
C SER A 97 -6.45 7.25 -0.28
N PRO A 98 -7.02 6.18 0.31
CA PRO A 98 -8.44 5.87 0.16
C PRO A 98 -9.34 7.03 0.60
N ARG A 99 -8.85 7.88 1.53
CA ARG A 99 -9.57 9.10 1.96
C ARG A 99 -9.85 10.06 0.81
N ASN A 100 -9.02 10.04 -0.24
CA ASN A 100 -9.14 10.93 -1.39
C ASN A 100 -9.84 10.22 -2.56
N CYS A 101 -9.53 8.94 -2.80
CA CYS A 101 -10.09 8.20 -3.93
C CYS A 101 -11.54 7.76 -3.72
N LEU A 102 -11.91 7.35 -2.51
CA LEU A 102 -13.26 6.83 -2.23
C LEU A 102 -14.35 7.89 -2.45
N PRO A 103 -14.21 9.14 -1.96
CA PRO A 103 -15.18 10.19 -2.25
C PRO A 103 -15.30 10.50 -3.75
N GLY A 104 -14.19 10.47 -4.48
CA GLY A 104 -14.19 10.65 -5.94
C GLY A 104 -14.97 9.57 -6.69
N ALA A 105 -15.03 8.35 -6.14
CA ALA A 105 -15.84 7.25 -6.65
C ALA A 105 -17.29 7.24 -6.09
N GLY A 106 -17.69 8.29 -5.35
CA GLY A 106 -19.03 8.45 -4.78
C GLY A 106 -19.24 7.84 -3.40
N TRP A 107 -18.22 7.20 -2.81
CA TRP A 107 -18.34 6.60 -1.47
C TRP A 107 -18.25 7.66 -0.37
N ILE A 108 -19.18 7.58 0.58
CA ILE A 108 -19.17 8.40 1.79
C ILE A 108 -18.46 7.61 2.90
N ILE A 109 -17.42 8.19 3.47
CA ILE A 109 -16.73 7.64 4.64
C ILE A 109 -17.49 8.10 5.88
N VAL A 110 -18.25 7.20 6.51
CA VAL A 110 -19.04 7.52 7.72
C VAL A 110 -18.23 7.40 9.01
N GLY A 111 -17.10 6.69 8.97
CA GLY A 111 -16.20 6.57 10.11
C GLY A 111 -14.92 5.85 9.73
N SER A 112 -13.88 6.06 10.54
CA SER A 112 -12.65 5.30 10.44
C SER A 112 -12.05 5.09 11.83
N GLU A 113 -11.51 3.91 12.08
CA GLU A 113 -10.91 3.55 13.36
C GLU A 113 -9.59 2.78 13.16
N PRO A 114 -8.61 2.97 14.06
CA PRO A 114 -7.41 2.13 14.05
C PRO A 114 -7.76 0.67 14.32
N ARG A 115 -7.12 -0.24 13.61
CA ARG A 115 -7.25 -1.69 13.81
C ARG A 115 -5.87 -2.35 13.83
N ILE A 116 -5.69 -3.32 14.71
CA ILE A 116 -4.49 -4.15 14.74
C ILE A 116 -4.85 -5.54 14.22
N ILE A 117 -4.20 -5.97 13.15
CA ILE A 117 -4.36 -7.31 12.59
C ILE A 117 -3.22 -8.17 13.12
N GLU A 118 -3.57 -9.22 13.87
CA GLU A 118 -2.60 -10.17 14.40
C GLU A 118 -2.65 -11.45 13.59
N ALA A 119 -1.63 -11.62 12.74
CA ALA A 119 -1.50 -12.75 11.85
C ALA A 119 -0.02 -13.03 11.62
N ALA A 120 0.35 -14.30 11.42
CA ALA A 120 1.71 -14.69 11.07
C ALA A 120 2.81 -14.23 12.06
N GLY A 121 2.48 -14.09 13.34
CA GLY A 121 3.39 -13.52 14.34
C GLY A 121 3.69 -12.03 14.15
N ARG A 122 2.98 -11.34 13.26
CA ARG A 122 3.09 -9.90 12.99
C ARG A 122 1.89 -9.16 13.57
N ARG A 123 2.12 -7.90 13.96
CA ARG A 123 1.06 -6.97 14.36
C ARG A 123 1.00 -5.85 13.32
N ILE A 124 -0.02 -5.86 12.49
CA ILE A 124 -0.18 -4.92 11.38
C ILE A 124 -1.07 -3.78 11.84
N PHE A 125 -0.58 -2.55 11.73
CA PHE A 125 -1.33 -1.34 12.05
C PHE A 125 -2.14 -0.87 10.84
N ALA A 126 -3.40 -1.29 10.79
CA ALA A 126 -4.35 -0.94 9.75
C ALA A 126 -5.33 0.16 10.21
N ILE A 127 -6.09 0.70 9.25
CA ILE A 127 -7.30 1.48 9.52
C ILE A 127 -8.48 0.76 8.89
N ARG A 128 -9.54 0.63 9.68
CA ARG A 128 -10.87 0.21 9.23
C ARG A 128 -11.68 1.43 8.87
N MET A 129 -12.31 1.42 7.69
CA MET A 129 -13.19 2.47 7.19
C MET A 129 -14.59 1.91 6.96
N ASN A 130 -15.59 2.65 7.43
CA ASN A 130 -16.99 2.36 7.18
C ASN A 130 -17.46 3.22 6.00
N LEU A 131 -17.95 2.56 4.95
CA LEU A 131 -18.24 3.17 3.65
C LEU A 131 -19.71 3.01 3.29
N VAL A 132 -20.28 4.06 2.70
CA VAL A 132 -21.67 4.14 2.28
C VAL A 132 -21.78 4.64 0.84
N LEU A 133 -22.55 3.93 0.01
CA LEU A 133 -22.92 4.36 -1.34
C LEU A 133 -24.39 3.99 -1.59
N GLY A 134 -25.30 4.96 -1.52
CA GLY A 134 -26.75 4.71 -1.61
C GLY A 134 -27.22 3.76 -0.50
N GLN A 135 -27.72 2.57 -0.87
CA GLN A 135 -28.10 1.50 0.06
C GLN A 135 -26.94 0.54 0.37
N SER A 136 -25.82 0.61 -0.36
CA SER A 136 -24.65 -0.23 -0.12
C SER A 136 -23.92 0.23 1.13
N ARG A 137 -23.50 -0.73 1.95
CA ARG A 137 -22.69 -0.54 3.16
C ARG A 137 -21.51 -1.49 3.11
N GLN A 138 -20.30 -0.94 3.20
CA GLN A 138 -19.06 -1.70 3.14
C GLN A 138 -18.14 -1.33 4.30
N VAL A 139 -17.27 -2.27 4.63
CA VAL A 139 -16.12 -2.07 5.50
C VAL A 139 -14.87 -2.26 4.66
N MET A 140 -13.86 -1.41 4.87
CA MET A 140 -12.56 -1.54 4.22
C MET A 140 -11.44 -1.44 5.25
N ASP A 141 -10.59 -2.46 5.28
CA ASP A 141 -9.36 -2.46 6.06
C ASP A 141 -8.19 -2.24 5.12
N PHE A 142 -7.29 -1.32 5.47
CA PHE A 142 -6.13 -1.04 4.64
C PHE A 142 -4.90 -0.62 5.44
N TRP A 143 -3.75 -0.81 4.82
CA TRP A 143 -2.47 -0.28 5.27
C TRP A 143 -1.48 -0.17 4.10
N TYR A 144 -0.38 0.49 4.38
CA TYR A 144 0.78 0.60 3.50
C TYR A 144 1.94 -0.18 4.10
N ILE A 145 2.79 -0.76 3.25
CA ILE A 145 4.07 -1.35 3.64
C ILE A 145 5.19 -0.52 3.06
N THR A 146 6.18 -0.20 3.89
CA THR A 146 7.39 0.54 3.53
C THR A 146 8.62 -0.14 4.12
N ARG A 147 9.82 0.35 3.80
CA ARG A 147 11.06 -0.10 4.47
C ARG A 147 11.16 0.21 5.96
N PHE A 148 10.23 0.99 6.51
CA PHE A 148 10.13 1.30 7.93
C PHE A 148 8.96 0.57 8.60
N GLY A 149 8.41 -0.45 7.94
CA GLY A 149 7.28 -1.23 8.42
C GLY A 149 5.94 -0.73 7.90
N GLU A 150 4.89 -1.24 8.52
CA GLU A 150 3.50 -0.98 8.19
C GLU A 150 3.01 0.36 8.73
N THR A 151 2.18 1.04 7.94
CA THR A 151 1.46 2.21 8.41
C THR A 151 0.17 2.42 7.64
N ALA A 152 -0.89 2.88 8.30
CA ALA A 152 -2.11 3.35 7.65
C ALA A 152 -2.25 4.88 7.69
N ASN A 153 -1.16 5.59 8.00
CA ASN A 153 -1.13 7.05 8.06
C ASN A 153 -0.41 7.62 6.83
N ASP A 154 -1.13 8.46 6.07
CA ASP A 154 -0.66 9.03 4.80
C ASP A 154 0.59 9.92 4.98
N TYR A 155 0.71 10.61 6.11
CA TYR A 155 1.89 11.42 6.43
C TYR A 155 3.09 10.54 6.77
N ARG A 156 2.89 9.45 7.53
CA ARG A 156 3.96 8.48 7.82
C ARG A 156 4.43 7.78 6.54
N LEU A 157 3.53 7.43 5.62
CA LEU A 157 3.90 6.89 4.32
C LEU A 157 4.85 7.83 3.56
N LYS A 158 4.49 9.11 3.45
CA LYS A 158 5.33 10.13 2.79
C LYS A 158 6.66 10.32 3.52
N PHE A 159 6.63 10.42 4.84
CA PHE A 159 7.83 10.59 5.65
C PHE A 159 8.78 9.39 5.54
N ASN A 160 8.27 8.16 5.65
CA ASN A 160 9.06 6.94 5.48
C ASN A 160 9.70 6.87 4.09
N THR A 161 8.96 7.24 3.04
CA THR A 161 9.48 7.29 1.66
C THR A 161 10.60 8.35 1.52
N MET A 162 10.42 9.52 2.14
CA MET A 162 11.44 10.57 2.20
C MET A 162 12.70 10.09 2.93
N ILE A 163 12.56 9.48 4.11
CA ILE A 163 13.71 8.97 4.87
C ILE A 163 14.40 7.83 4.10
N SER A 164 13.67 6.95 3.40
CA SER A 164 14.28 5.95 2.51
C SER A 164 15.19 6.61 1.47
N SER A 165 14.69 7.63 0.79
CA SER A 165 15.46 8.39 -0.22
C SER A 165 16.71 9.05 0.38
N LEU A 166 16.58 9.71 1.55
CA LEU A 166 17.71 10.34 2.25
C LEU A 166 18.75 9.34 2.78
N THR A 167 18.32 8.14 3.15
CA THR A 167 19.19 7.07 3.69
C THR A 167 19.65 6.08 2.61
N LEU A 168 19.40 6.38 1.33
CA LEU A 168 19.77 5.55 0.18
C LEU A 168 19.24 4.10 0.29
N ARG A 169 18.06 3.94 0.90
CA ARG A 169 17.30 2.69 0.97
C ARG A 169 16.26 2.64 -0.15
N PRO A 170 15.77 1.43 -0.52
CA PRO A 170 14.69 1.33 -1.48
C PRO A 170 13.47 2.16 -1.05
N THR A 171 12.90 2.90 -1.99
CA THR A 171 11.70 3.72 -1.80
C THR A 171 10.43 2.98 -2.21
N ASP A 172 10.53 1.65 -2.34
CA ASP A 172 9.39 0.82 -2.68
C ASP A 172 8.38 0.76 -1.56
N LYS A 173 7.14 0.59 -2.00
CA LYS A 173 5.96 0.66 -1.15
C LYS A 173 4.84 -0.18 -1.74
N ALA A 174 4.01 -0.74 -0.89
CA ALA A 174 2.81 -1.44 -1.30
C ALA A 174 1.61 -0.87 -0.55
N PHE A 175 0.44 -0.84 -1.20
CA PHE A 175 -0.83 -0.63 -0.54
C PHE A 175 -1.65 -1.92 -0.61
N ILE A 176 -2.22 -2.29 0.53
CA ILE A 176 -3.07 -3.47 0.67
C ILE A 176 -4.41 -2.99 1.21
N ARG A 177 -5.50 -3.43 0.59
CA ARG A 177 -6.85 -3.25 1.12
C ARG A 177 -7.69 -4.51 0.98
N PHE A 178 -8.56 -4.69 1.96
CA PHE A 178 -9.63 -5.67 1.96
C PHE A 178 -10.96 -4.95 2.05
N VAL A 179 -11.95 -5.40 1.29
CA VAL A 179 -13.31 -4.83 1.33
C VAL A 179 -14.32 -5.95 1.52
N SER A 180 -15.26 -5.75 2.42
CA SER A 180 -16.38 -6.67 2.67
C SER A 180 -17.68 -5.88 2.90
N LYS A 181 -18.81 -6.58 2.96
CA LYS A 181 -20.08 -5.95 3.37
C LYS A 181 -20.02 -5.57 4.85
N HIS A 182 -20.71 -4.48 5.19
CA HIS A 182 -20.79 -4.00 6.56
C HIS A 182 -21.96 -4.68 7.29
N ASP A 183 -21.77 -5.94 7.66
CA ASP A 183 -22.64 -6.69 8.55
C ASP A 183 -21.79 -7.61 9.45
N PRO A 184 -22.31 -8.04 10.62
CA PRO A 184 -21.50 -8.79 11.59
C PRO A 184 -20.89 -10.08 11.03
N GLN A 185 -21.60 -10.78 10.14
CA GLN A 185 -21.13 -12.05 9.58
C GLN A 185 -20.01 -11.81 8.55
N SER A 186 -20.19 -10.83 7.68
CA SER A 186 -19.21 -10.44 6.67
C SER A 186 -17.94 -9.82 7.27
N ILE A 187 -18.06 -9.11 8.40
CA ILE A 187 -16.92 -8.59 9.15
C ILE A 187 -16.11 -9.74 9.75
N ALA A 188 -16.75 -10.67 10.47
CA ALA A 188 -16.03 -11.82 11.04
C ALA A 188 -15.31 -12.63 9.94
N ALA A 189 -15.98 -12.87 8.82
CA ALA A 189 -15.38 -13.56 7.67
C ALA A 189 -14.20 -12.79 7.04
N LEU A 190 -14.27 -11.46 7.00
CA LEU A 190 -13.15 -10.61 6.58
C LEU A 190 -11.93 -10.80 7.50
N GLU A 191 -12.13 -10.79 8.81
CA GLU A 191 -11.01 -10.92 9.76
C GLU A 191 -10.35 -12.31 9.69
N ASP A 192 -11.14 -13.36 9.50
CA ASP A 192 -10.62 -14.72 9.27
C ASP A 192 -9.86 -14.81 7.93
N PHE A 193 -10.39 -14.17 6.88
CA PHE A 193 -9.75 -14.13 5.58
C PHE A 193 -8.38 -13.42 5.64
N GLU A 194 -8.30 -12.28 6.31
CA GLU A 194 -7.05 -11.54 6.50
C GLU A 194 -5.99 -12.41 7.19
N ARG A 195 -6.34 -13.07 8.30
CA ARG A 195 -5.41 -13.95 9.03
C ARG A 195 -4.89 -15.08 8.15
N LEU A 196 -5.73 -15.59 7.25
CA LEU A 196 -5.36 -16.67 6.33
C LEU A 196 -4.44 -16.20 5.21
N PHE A 197 -4.63 -15.00 4.66
CA PHE A 197 -3.91 -14.52 3.47
C PHE A 197 -2.66 -13.68 3.76
N ILE A 198 -2.53 -13.09 4.96
CA ILE A 198 -1.40 -12.21 5.30
C ILE A 198 -0.04 -12.88 5.05
N ASP A 199 0.12 -14.16 5.41
CA ASP A 199 1.37 -14.87 5.17
C ASP A 199 1.74 -14.94 3.69
N ASP A 200 0.77 -15.23 2.81
CA ASP A 200 1.05 -15.28 1.37
C ASP A 200 1.36 -13.88 0.85
N ILE A 201 0.63 -12.85 1.29
CA ILE A 201 0.85 -11.48 0.83
C ILE A 201 2.30 -11.05 1.11
N TYR A 202 2.79 -11.27 2.33
CA TYR A 202 4.16 -10.93 2.70
C TYR A 202 5.19 -11.88 2.05
N ALA A 203 4.82 -13.13 1.79
CA ALA A 203 5.65 -14.05 1.02
C ALA A 203 5.79 -13.63 -0.46
N HIS A 204 4.94 -12.76 -1.00
CA HIS A 204 5.01 -12.29 -2.40
C HIS A 204 5.47 -10.83 -2.55
N LEU A 205 5.66 -10.10 -1.45
CA LEU A 205 6.15 -8.72 -1.41
C LEU A 205 7.56 -8.63 -0.85
N PRO A 206 8.43 -7.71 -1.30
CA PRO A 206 9.87 -7.76 -1.02
C PRO A 206 10.28 -6.98 0.25
N PHE A 207 9.44 -7.01 1.29
CA PHE A 207 9.67 -6.33 2.58
C PHE A 207 10.17 -7.29 3.65
#